data_AF-A0A522EBE6-F1
#
_entry.id   AF-A0A522EBE6-F1
#
_cell.length_a   1.000
_cell.length_b   1.000
_cell.length_c   1.000
_cell.angle_alpha   90.00
_cell.angle_beta   90.00
_cell.angle_gamma   90.00
#
_symmetry.space_group_name_H-M   'P 1'
#
loop_
_entity.id
_entity.type
_entity.pdbx_description
1 polymer ?
#
loop_
_entity_poly.entity_id
_entity_poly.type
_entity_poly.pdbx_seq_one_letter_code
_entity_poly.pdbx_strand_id
1 'polypeptide(L)'
;AIVFLDIQVGLSSLQDEIPQLENYLKLPNVHLGIDPEFSMKSGKRPGTVIGEFDATDINYAAGYLEKMVKENNLTPKILVVHRFTQGMIKKYKEIKIRPEVQIVMNMDGWGIPAKKINTYKQFIYKEPVEFTGFKLFYKNDVKNNGRLLTPNELLKLKPQPVYIQYQ
;
A
#
# COMPACT_ATOMS: atom_id res chain seq x y z
N ALA A 1 11.44 16.83 -0.75
CA ALA A 1 10.19 16.18 -1.20
C ALA A 1 10.40 14.66 -1.17
N ILE A 2 9.35 13.89 -0.85
CA ILE A 2 9.38 12.43 -0.83
C ILE A 2 8.81 11.91 -2.14
N VAL A 3 9.34 10.79 -2.65
CA VAL A 3 8.88 10.11 -3.87
C VAL A 3 8.51 8.67 -3.53
N PHE A 4 7.38 8.20 -4.06
CA PHE A 4 6.98 6.79 -3.99
C PHE A 4 7.00 6.22 -5.41
N LEU A 5 7.75 5.13 -5.60
CA LEU A 5 7.64 4.30 -6.80
C LEU A 5 6.54 3.29 -6.53
N ASP A 6 5.39 3.45 -7.17
CA ASP A 6 4.20 2.61 -6.96
C ASP A 6 4.14 1.54 -8.05
N ILE A 7 4.28 0.26 -7.68
CA ILE A 7 4.40 -0.84 -8.64
C ILE A 7 3.12 -1.67 -8.74
N GLN A 8 2.72 -1.90 -9.99
CA GLN A 8 1.65 -2.78 -10.40
C GLN A 8 2.26 -3.90 -11.25
N VAL A 9 2.54 -5.05 -10.63
CA VAL A 9 3.35 -6.11 -11.25
C VAL A 9 2.67 -6.82 -12.42
N GLY A 10 1.35 -6.72 -12.56
CA GLY A 10 0.63 -7.40 -13.64
C GLY A 10 0.80 -8.92 -13.55
N LEU A 11 1.40 -9.51 -14.60
CA LEU A 11 1.73 -10.94 -14.67
C LEU A 11 3.15 -11.26 -14.15
N SER A 12 3.90 -10.25 -13.72
CA SER A 12 5.24 -10.38 -13.14
C SER A 12 5.17 -10.63 -11.63
N SER A 13 6.33 -10.62 -10.97
CA SER A 13 6.48 -10.79 -9.53
C SER A 13 7.20 -9.60 -8.88
N LEU A 14 7.04 -9.40 -7.57
CA LEU A 14 7.82 -8.40 -6.85
C LEU A 14 9.32 -8.70 -6.92
N GLN A 15 9.68 -9.99 -7.03
CA GLN A 15 11.03 -10.50 -7.13
C GLN A 15 11.73 -10.10 -8.42
N ASP A 16 10.97 -9.97 -9.50
CA ASP A 16 11.50 -9.57 -10.80
C ASP A 16 11.50 -8.04 -10.95
N GLU A 17 10.47 -7.36 -10.42
CA GLU A 17 10.28 -5.92 -10.63
C GLU A 17 11.07 -5.02 -9.66
N ILE A 18 11.11 -5.33 -8.36
CA ILE A 18 11.76 -4.46 -7.37
C ILE A 18 13.26 -4.26 -7.66
N PRO A 19 14.05 -5.30 -8.02
CA PRO A 19 15.47 -5.12 -8.32
C PRO A 19 15.75 -4.15 -9.47
N GLN A 20 14.86 -4.04 -10.47
CA GLN A 20 15.01 -3.10 -11.58
C GLN A 20 14.94 -1.63 -11.12
N LEU A 21 14.33 -1.38 -9.96
CA LEU A 21 14.16 -0.05 -9.38
C LEU A 21 15.24 0.30 -8.34
N GLU A 22 16.22 -0.58 -8.10
CA GLU A 22 17.19 -0.45 -7.02
C GLU A 22 17.94 0.88 -7.04
N ASN A 23 18.38 1.32 -8.23
CA ASN A 23 19.13 2.57 -8.40
C ASN A 23 18.36 3.78 -7.87
N TYR A 24 17.02 3.77 -7.98
CA TYR A 24 16.17 4.83 -7.46
C TYR A 24 15.86 4.63 -5.98
N LEU A 25 15.58 3.39 -5.55
CA LEU A 25 15.26 3.08 -4.15
C LEU A 25 16.43 3.36 -3.20
N LYS A 26 17.68 3.35 -3.70
CA LYS A 26 18.87 3.78 -2.94
C LYS A 26 18.85 5.26 -2.58
N LEU A 27 18.11 6.10 -3.30
CA LEU A 27 18.01 7.52 -2.97
C LEU A 27 17.25 7.68 -1.63
N PRO A 28 17.76 8.46 -0.66
CA PRO A 28 17.17 8.53 0.69
C PRO A 28 15.68 8.90 0.71
N ASN A 29 15.25 9.78 -0.19
CA ASN A 29 13.88 10.30 -0.27
C ASN A 29 12.92 9.49 -1.15
N VAL A 30 13.35 8.34 -1.69
CA VAL A 30 12.54 7.45 -2.52
C VAL A 30 12.10 6.22 -1.72
N HIS A 31 10.82 5.90 -1.79
CA HIS A 31 10.16 4.79 -1.11
C HIS A 31 9.35 3.95 -2.09
N LEU A 32 8.78 2.84 -1.61
CA LEU A 32 8.08 1.86 -2.44
C LEU A 32 6.59 1.81 -2.09
N GLY A 33 5.74 1.82 -3.10
CA GLY A 33 4.33 1.42 -3.03
C GLY A 33 4.15 0.11 -3.80
N ILE A 34 3.34 -0.80 -3.28
CA ILE A 34 2.95 -2.02 -3.97
C ILE A 34 1.42 -2.11 -4.04
N ASP A 35 0.93 -2.45 -5.23
CA ASP A 35 -0.51 -2.56 -5.48
C ASP A 35 -0.91 -4.03 -5.78
N PRO A 36 -1.48 -4.74 -4.78
CA PRO A 36 -1.95 -6.11 -4.97
C PRO A 36 -3.08 -6.22 -6.01
N GLU A 37 -3.83 -5.15 -6.30
CA GLU A 37 -4.96 -5.20 -7.25
C GLU A 37 -4.53 -5.73 -8.61
N PHE A 38 -3.27 -5.46 -8.99
CA PHE A 38 -2.72 -5.82 -10.29
C PHE A 38 -1.82 -7.06 -10.23
N SER A 39 -1.67 -7.74 -9.10
CA SER A 39 -0.91 -8.99 -9.02
C SER A 39 -1.73 -10.19 -9.50
N MET A 40 -1.54 -10.55 -10.78
CA MET A 40 -2.33 -11.56 -11.47
C MET A 40 -1.70 -12.95 -11.37
N LYS A 41 -1.51 -13.46 -10.15
CA LYS A 41 -0.97 -14.82 -9.91
C LYS A 41 -1.76 -15.95 -10.62
N SER A 42 -3.02 -15.67 -10.95
CA SER A 42 -3.89 -16.60 -11.70
C SER A 42 -3.67 -16.59 -13.22
N GLY A 43 -2.81 -15.73 -13.76
CA GLY A 43 -2.62 -15.54 -15.20
C GLY A 43 -3.73 -14.75 -15.90
N LYS A 44 -4.74 -14.28 -15.15
CA LYS A 44 -5.81 -13.44 -15.70
C LYS A 44 -5.27 -12.08 -16.14
N ARG A 45 -5.96 -11.46 -17.10
CA ARG A 45 -5.59 -10.12 -17.60
C ARG A 45 -5.73 -9.08 -16.48
N PRO A 46 -4.71 -8.23 -16.22
CA PRO A 46 -4.80 -7.16 -15.22
C PRO A 46 -6.03 -6.26 -15.45
N GLY A 47 -6.66 -5.82 -14.35
CA GLY A 47 -7.86 -4.98 -14.38
C GLY A 47 -9.17 -5.70 -14.72
N THR A 48 -9.15 -7.02 -14.94
CA THR A 48 -10.39 -7.82 -15.11
C THR A 48 -10.88 -8.48 -13.82
N VAL A 49 -9.97 -8.71 -12.89
CA VAL A 49 -10.22 -9.21 -11.55
C VAL A 49 -9.30 -8.48 -10.59
N ILE A 50 -9.63 -8.50 -9.30
CA ILE A 50 -8.75 -7.99 -8.24
C ILE A 50 -7.72 -9.07 -7.91
N GLY A 51 -6.45 -8.69 -8.00
CA GLY A 51 -5.31 -9.53 -7.65
C GLY A 51 -5.06 -9.63 -6.15
N GLU A 52 -3.94 -10.26 -5.82
CA GLU A 52 -3.59 -10.52 -4.43
C GLU A 52 -2.08 -10.65 -4.22
N PHE A 53 -1.65 -10.23 -3.04
CA PHE A 53 -0.38 -10.62 -2.43
C PHE A 53 -0.66 -11.42 -1.16
N ASP A 54 0.31 -12.22 -0.74
CA ASP A 54 0.37 -12.78 0.60
C ASP A 54 1.54 -12.20 1.40
N ALA A 55 1.66 -12.65 2.65
CA ALA A 55 2.75 -12.22 3.50
C ALA A 55 4.15 -12.54 2.94
N THR A 56 4.31 -13.56 2.09
CA THR A 56 5.62 -13.89 1.50
C THR A 56 6.06 -12.83 0.50
N ASP A 57 5.13 -12.30 -0.30
CA ASP A 57 5.39 -11.21 -1.25
C ASP A 57 5.79 -9.93 -0.49
N ILE A 58 5.02 -9.57 0.54
CA ILE A 58 5.28 -8.36 1.34
C ILE A 58 6.58 -8.50 2.13
N ASN A 59 6.85 -9.67 2.70
CA ASN A 59 8.09 -9.95 3.42
C ASN A 59 9.31 -9.95 2.49
N TYR A 60 9.15 -10.34 1.23
CA TYR A 60 10.18 -10.20 0.21
C TYR A 60 10.49 -8.72 -0.04
N ALA A 61 9.47 -7.91 -0.34
CA ALA A 61 9.65 -6.47 -0.59
C ALA A 61 10.29 -5.76 0.62
N ALA A 62 9.78 -6.01 1.83
CA ALA A 62 10.34 -5.44 3.06
C ALA A 62 11.77 -5.95 3.33
N GLY A 63 12.08 -7.22 3.08
CA GLY A 63 13.43 -7.76 3.24
C GLY A 63 14.42 -7.18 2.22
N TYR A 64 13.98 -6.93 0.99
CA TYR A 64 14.80 -6.28 -0.03
C TYR A 64 15.15 -4.84 0.36
N LEU A 65 14.15 -4.08 0.82
CA LEU A 65 14.35 -2.72 1.32
C LEU A 65 15.23 -2.69 2.57
N GLU A 66 15.07 -3.61 3.51
CA GLU A 66 15.94 -3.74 4.69
C GLU A 66 17.40 -3.92 4.29
N LYS A 67 17.69 -4.88 3.40
CA LYS A 67 19.05 -5.13 2.91
C LYS A 67 19.65 -3.86 2.32
N MET A 68 18.88 -3.17 1.46
CA MET A 68 19.30 -1.92 0.84
C MET A 68 19.57 -0.82 1.86
N VAL A 69 18.72 -0.67 2.89
CA VAL A 69 18.90 0.31 3.96
C VAL A 69 20.21 0.05 4.71
N LYS A 70 20.49 -1.21 5.07
CA LYS A 70 21.71 -1.60 5.78
C LYS A 70 22.97 -1.40 4.96
N GLU A 71 22.96 -1.86 3.70
CA GLU A 71 24.14 -1.81 2.83
C GLU A 71 24.53 -0.38 2.43
N ASN A 72 23.56 0.55 2.39
CA ASN A 72 23.77 1.92 1.93
C ASN A 72 23.66 2.95 3.07
N ASN A 73 23.57 2.52 4.34
CA ASN A 73 23.39 3.36 5.52
C ASN A 73 22.25 4.39 5.37
N LEU A 74 21.11 3.96 4.82
CA LEU A 74 19.97 4.83 4.58
C LEU A 74 19.13 5.02 5.85
N THR A 75 18.33 6.06 5.86
CA THR A 75 17.18 6.11 6.77
C THR A 75 16.18 5.01 6.42
N PRO A 76 15.37 4.55 7.39
CA PRO A 76 14.33 3.57 7.12
C PRO A 76 13.42 3.94 5.94
N LYS A 77 12.94 2.92 5.23
CA LYS A 77 12.08 3.07 4.04
C LYS A 77 10.62 2.87 4.41
N ILE A 78 9.74 3.65 3.79
CA ILE A 78 8.30 3.40 3.85
C ILE A 78 7.94 2.38 2.77
N LEU A 79 7.19 1.35 3.15
CA LEU A 79 6.54 0.42 2.23
C LEU A 79 5.03 0.62 2.32
N VAL A 80 4.45 1.22 1.29
CA VAL A 80 3.00 1.40 1.18
C VAL A 80 2.40 0.15 0.54
N VAL A 81 1.45 -0.48 1.22
CA VAL A 81 0.72 -1.66 0.71
C VAL A 81 -0.74 -1.27 0.53
N HIS A 82 -1.18 -1.17 -0.73
CA HIS A 82 -2.54 -0.75 -1.04
C HIS A 82 -3.55 -1.85 -0.75
N ARG A 83 -4.72 -1.47 -0.21
CA ARG A 83 -5.80 -2.40 0.09
C ARG A 83 -7.15 -1.72 0.10
N PHE A 84 -8.12 -2.34 -0.57
CA PHE A 84 -9.53 -1.93 -0.50
C PHE A 84 -10.53 -3.10 -0.51
N THR A 85 -10.03 -4.34 -0.52
CA THR A 85 -10.85 -5.53 -0.27
C THR A 85 -10.14 -6.48 0.70
N GLN A 86 -10.91 -7.42 1.26
CA GLN A 86 -10.37 -8.43 2.16
C GLN A 86 -9.35 -9.35 1.47
N GLY A 87 -9.63 -9.78 0.23
CA GLY A 87 -8.86 -10.80 -0.48
C GLY A 87 -7.50 -10.34 -1.01
N MET A 88 -7.27 -9.03 -1.10
CA MET A 88 -6.02 -8.48 -1.67
C MET A 88 -4.77 -8.86 -0.89
N ILE A 89 -4.86 -9.00 0.44
CA ILE A 89 -3.74 -9.36 1.31
C ILE A 89 -4.08 -10.64 2.06
N LYS A 90 -3.37 -11.72 1.76
CA LYS A 90 -3.49 -13.00 2.44
C LYS A 90 -2.45 -13.15 3.54
N LYS A 91 -2.81 -13.90 4.58
CA LYS A 91 -1.92 -14.25 5.70
C LYS A 91 -1.24 -13.03 6.37
N TYR A 92 -1.92 -11.89 6.46
CA TYR A 92 -1.31 -10.63 6.93
C TYR A 92 -0.60 -10.74 8.29
N LYS A 93 -1.04 -11.64 9.18
CA LYS A 93 -0.40 -11.90 10.48
C LYS A 93 1.02 -12.46 10.39
N GLU A 94 1.40 -13.00 9.23
CA GLU A 94 2.75 -13.50 8.95
C GLU A 94 3.69 -12.42 8.38
N ILE A 95 3.18 -11.19 8.16
CA ILE A 95 4.00 -10.05 7.75
C ILE A 95 4.91 -9.65 8.93
N LYS A 96 6.22 -9.57 8.66
CA LYS A 96 7.25 -9.26 9.65
C LYS A 96 7.56 -7.77 9.61
N ILE A 97 7.42 -7.11 10.75
CA ILE A 97 7.85 -5.73 10.95
C ILE A 97 9.36 -5.69 11.10
N ARG A 98 10.01 -4.67 10.53
CA ARG A 98 11.47 -4.48 10.54
C ARG A 98 11.77 -3.02 10.87
N PRO A 99 12.75 -2.70 11.73
CA PRO A 99 13.06 -1.31 12.05
C PRO A 99 13.51 -0.49 10.82
N GLU A 100 14.06 -1.16 9.81
CA GLU A 100 14.50 -0.55 8.55
C GLU A 100 13.35 -0.23 7.59
N VAL A 101 12.14 -0.77 7.82
CA VAL A 101 11.01 -0.60 6.91
C VAL A 101 9.70 -0.36 7.66
N GLN A 102 9.07 0.79 7.43
CA GLN A 102 7.77 1.14 7.99
C GLN A 102 6.67 0.73 7.03
N ILE A 103 5.83 -0.23 7.42
CA ILE A 103 4.76 -0.76 6.58
C ILE A 103 3.48 0.05 6.81
N VAL A 104 3.00 0.68 5.75
CA VAL A 104 1.74 1.45 5.75
C VAL A 104 0.67 0.65 5.00
N MET A 105 -0.30 0.12 5.72
CA MET A 105 -1.51 -0.46 5.12
C MET A 105 -2.42 0.68 4.65
N ASN A 106 -2.43 0.94 3.35
CA ASN A 106 -3.07 2.12 2.77
C ASN A 106 -4.46 1.78 2.20
N MET A 107 -5.49 2.48 2.68
CA MET A 107 -6.85 2.32 2.17
C MET A 107 -6.98 2.96 0.79
N ASP A 108 -7.07 2.14 -0.25
CA ASP A 108 -7.04 2.57 -1.66
C ASP A 108 -8.39 2.49 -2.39
N GLY A 109 -9.48 2.42 -1.63
CA GLY A 109 -10.83 2.36 -2.18
C GLY A 109 -11.36 3.74 -2.52
N TRP A 110 -12.20 3.84 -3.57
CA TRP A 110 -12.86 5.09 -3.96
C TRP A 110 -14.38 5.05 -3.78
N GLY A 111 -14.96 6.25 -3.70
CA GLY A 111 -16.39 6.50 -3.62
C GLY A 111 -16.77 7.44 -2.48
N ILE A 112 -18.06 7.52 -2.19
CA ILE A 112 -18.60 8.43 -1.17
C ILE A 112 -17.98 8.19 0.22
N PRO A 113 -17.92 9.21 1.10
CA PRO A 113 -17.32 9.11 2.43
C PRO A 113 -17.73 7.88 3.24
N ALA A 114 -19.04 7.57 3.29
CA ALA A 114 -19.56 6.42 4.03
C ALA A 114 -18.97 5.09 3.55
N LYS A 115 -18.86 4.90 2.22
CA LYS A 115 -18.27 3.70 1.63
C LYS A 115 -16.81 3.56 2.02
N LYS A 116 -16.04 4.64 1.90
CA LYS A 116 -14.61 4.67 2.21
C LYS A 116 -14.32 4.42 3.69
N ILE A 117 -15.09 5.04 4.59
CA ILE A 117 -15.01 4.77 6.02
C ILE A 117 -15.32 3.30 6.31
N ASN A 118 -16.34 2.72 5.66
CA ASN A 118 -16.65 1.30 5.83
C ASN A 118 -15.52 0.41 5.32
N THR A 119 -14.97 0.66 4.13
CA THR A 119 -13.80 -0.06 3.59
C THR A 119 -12.63 -0.04 4.57
N TYR A 120 -12.30 1.13 5.13
CA TYR A 120 -11.26 1.27 6.15
C TYR A 120 -11.53 0.39 7.37
N LYS A 121 -12.75 0.45 7.91
CA LYS A 121 -13.15 -0.35 9.07
C LYS A 121 -13.11 -1.86 8.81
N GLN A 122 -13.46 -2.29 7.59
CA GLN A 122 -13.51 -3.71 7.27
C GLN A 122 -12.13 -4.29 6.97
N PHE A 123 -11.27 -3.58 6.24
CA PHE A 123 -10.07 -4.20 5.66
C PHE A 123 -8.75 -3.62 6.17
N ILE A 124 -8.76 -2.44 6.79
CA ILE A 124 -7.56 -1.86 7.42
C ILE A 124 -7.62 -2.06 8.93
N TYR A 125 -8.70 -1.64 9.59
CA TYR A 125 -8.83 -1.74 11.05
C TYR A 125 -8.81 -3.19 11.56
N LYS A 126 -9.48 -4.11 10.86
CA LYS A 126 -9.56 -5.52 11.29
C LYS A 126 -8.28 -6.31 11.04
N GLU A 127 -7.41 -5.82 10.17
CA GLU A 127 -6.17 -6.49 9.76
C GLU A 127 -5.00 -5.50 9.75
N PRO A 128 -4.65 -4.97 10.94
CA PRO A 128 -3.55 -4.02 11.06
C PRO A 128 -2.21 -4.76 10.88
N VAL A 129 -1.20 -4.02 10.44
CA VAL A 129 0.19 -4.49 10.40
C VAL A 129 1.05 -3.59 11.28
N GLU A 130 1.32 -2.36 10.85
CA GLU A 130 2.14 -1.41 11.61
C GLU A 130 1.53 -0.01 11.58
N PHE A 131 1.56 0.64 10.42
CA PHE A 131 0.94 1.96 10.20
C PHE A 131 -0.24 1.86 9.23
N THR A 132 -1.05 2.91 9.21
CA THR A 132 -2.22 2.99 8.33
C THR A 132 -2.18 4.24 7.46
N GLY A 133 -2.69 4.10 6.25
CA GLY A 133 -2.79 5.17 5.27
C GLY A 133 -4.20 5.29 4.70
N PHE A 134 -4.46 6.40 4.02
CA PHE A 134 -5.73 6.65 3.35
C PHE A 134 -5.52 7.41 2.05
N LYS A 135 -6.02 6.88 0.92
CA LYS A 135 -6.02 7.57 -0.37
C LYS A 135 -7.32 8.34 -0.56
N LEU A 136 -7.23 9.53 -1.12
CA LEU A 136 -8.34 10.40 -1.52
C LEU A 136 -8.25 10.66 -3.02
N PHE A 137 -9.38 10.48 -3.72
CA PHE A 137 -9.43 10.63 -5.17
C PHE A 137 -10.21 11.87 -5.57
N TYR A 138 -9.54 12.89 -6.13
CA TYR A 138 -10.16 14.16 -6.53
C TYR A 138 -11.33 13.98 -7.49
N LYS A 139 -11.23 12.99 -8.40
CA LYS A 139 -12.24 12.72 -9.42
C LYS A 139 -13.20 11.60 -9.04
N ASN A 140 -12.73 10.55 -8.37
CA ASN A 140 -13.56 9.34 -8.15
C ASN A 140 -14.43 9.46 -6.90
N ASP A 141 -13.97 10.15 -5.86
CA ASP A 141 -14.73 10.28 -4.60
C ASP A 141 -15.87 11.29 -4.71
N VAL A 142 -15.82 12.20 -5.69
CA VAL A 142 -16.86 13.21 -5.96
C VAL A 142 -17.94 12.72 -6.94
N LYS A 143 -17.78 11.53 -7.54
CA LYS A 143 -18.83 10.93 -8.38
C LYS A 143 -20.05 10.58 -7.54
N ASN A 144 -21.21 10.50 -8.18
CA ASN A 144 -22.48 10.06 -7.56
C ASN A 144 -22.83 10.88 -6.30
N ASN A 145 -22.76 12.22 -6.41
CA ASN A 145 -22.99 13.17 -5.30
C ASN A 145 -22.06 12.96 -4.10
N GLY A 146 -20.86 12.44 -4.36
CA GLY A 146 -19.83 12.26 -3.34
C GLY A 146 -19.06 13.54 -3.03
N ARG A 147 -18.17 13.43 -2.04
CA ARG A 147 -17.18 14.46 -1.70
C ARG A 147 -15.95 13.78 -1.12
N LEU A 148 -14.84 14.51 -1.08
CA LEU A 148 -13.69 14.09 -0.30
C LEU A 148 -14.03 14.08 1.20
N LEU A 149 -13.46 13.12 1.91
CA LEU A 149 -13.40 13.16 3.36
C LEU A 149 -12.55 14.34 3.80
N THR A 150 -12.99 15.05 4.84
CA THR A 150 -12.24 16.15 5.43
C THR A 150 -11.11 15.62 6.31
N PRO A 151 -10.06 16.42 6.56
CA PRO A 151 -9.01 16.05 7.52
C PRO A 151 -9.57 15.64 8.89
N ASN A 152 -10.57 16.37 9.41
CA ASN A 152 -11.21 16.06 10.69
C ASN A 152 -11.93 14.71 10.70
N GLU A 153 -12.48 14.26 9.57
CA GLU A 153 -13.09 12.94 9.47
C GLU A 153 -12.04 11.84 9.39
N LEU A 154 -10.95 12.06 8.66
CA LEU A 154 -9.84 11.12 8.56
C LEU A 154 -9.14 10.92 9.91
N LEU A 155 -8.88 12.00 10.65
CA LEU A 155 -8.23 11.96 11.96
C LEU A 155 -9.08 11.26 13.05
N LYS A 156 -10.39 11.10 12.82
CA LYS A 156 -11.29 10.34 13.72
C LYS A 156 -11.26 8.83 13.47
N LEU A 157 -10.66 8.36 12.38
CA LEU A 157 -10.52 6.94 12.11
C LEU A 157 -9.58 6.26 13.12
N LYS A 158 -9.82 4.98 13.37
CA LYS A 158 -8.99 4.13 14.22
C LYS A 158 -8.60 2.86 13.44
N PRO A 159 -7.29 2.49 13.36
CA PRO A 159 -6.14 3.31 13.77
C PRO A 159 -6.15 4.65 13.00
N GLN A 160 -5.50 5.68 13.55
CA GLN A 160 -5.47 6.98 12.88
C GLN A 160 -4.51 6.89 11.68
N PRO A 161 -4.94 7.21 10.45
CA PRO A 161 -4.05 7.25 9.30
C PRO A 161 -2.95 8.28 9.50
N VAL A 162 -1.71 7.88 9.24
CA VAL A 162 -0.52 8.74 9.32
C VAL A 162 0.04 9.09 7.94
N TYR A 163 -0.42 8.40 6.90
CA TYR A 163 -0.09 8.63 5.50
C TYR A 163 -1.38 8.98 4.74
N ILE A 164 -1.46 10.19 4.18
CA ILE A 164 -2.60 10.61 3.36
C ILE A 164 -2.12 10.86 1.93
N GLN A 165 -2.66 10.10 0.99
CA GLN A 165 -2.34 10.23 -0.44
C GLN A 165 -3.51 10.89 -1.17
N TYR A 166 -3.21 11.85 -2.04
CA TYR A 166 -4.19 12.49 -2.92
C TYR A 166 -3.88 12.11 -4.37
N GLN A 167 -4.90 11.72 -5.13
CA GLN A 167 -4.80 11.30 -6.54
C GLN A 167 -5.94 11.85 -7.40
#